data_AF-A0A8H4NNZ1-F1
#
_entry.id   AF-A0A8H4NNZ1-F1
#
_cell.length_a   1.000
_cell.length_b   1.000
_cell.length_c   1.000
_cell.angle_alpha   90.00
_cell.angle_beta   90.00
_cell.angle_gamma   90.00
#
_symmetry.space_group_name_H-M   'P 1'
#
loop_
_entity.id
_entity.type
_entity.pdbx_description
1 polymer ?
#
loop_
_entity_poly.entity_id
_entity_poly.type
_entity_poly.pdbx_seq_one_letter_code
_entity_poly.pdbx_strand_id
1 'polypeptide(L)'
;MAQLKRMEELERLLQEAEQRADDAERARQNERQRAEREQQRAEALEEQTRPTTLNEYIIACHTFVFSKFSIETDPKLTSKGSITNPRDKWCPRKLRPWPDFLDQQRITFGTLYDTFQTENRVFENRAFLAGLGNRISQRPIADEKMLEYFLHNSVEDPVRAIIQHLKGVEEVGRAFQIGDGIIFENHPHALSDVAEEVVNDLNQLRPDQICIYRSDDTLSIQRTMVY
;
A
#
# COMPACT_ATOMS: atom_id res chain seq x y z
N MET A 1 69.39 21.99 -41.35
CA MET A 1 68.09 21.74 -42.02
C MET A 1 67.48 20.39 -41.68
N ALA A 2 68.19 19.25 -41.82
CA ALA A 2 67.61 17.93 -41.54
C ALA A 2 67.25 17.67 -40.05
N GLN A 3 68.03 18.20 -39.10
CA GLN A 3 67.73 18.06 -37.67
C GLN A 3 66.52 18.90 -37.22
N LEU A 4 66.34 20.10 -37.79
CA LEU A 4 65.22 20.98 -37.47
C LEU A 4 63.88 20.33 -37.90
N LYS A 5 63.82 19.77 -39.11
CA LYS A 5 62.66 19.01 -39.61
C LYS A 5 62.31 17.81 -38.74
N ARG A 6 63.32 17.11 -38.19
CA ARG A 6 63.10 15.98 -37.28
C ARG A 6 62.51 16.40 -35.94
N MET A 7 62.90 17.57 -35.42
CA MET A 7 62.32 18.10 -34.17
C MET A 7 60.87 18.53 -34.37
N GLU A 8 60.57 19.26 -35.45
CA GLU A 8 59.18 19.67 -35.79
C GLU A 8 58.25 18.45 -35.97
N GLU A 9 58.75 17.38 -36.60
CA GLU A 9 57.98 16.15 -36.78
C GLU A 9 57.75 15.40 -35.45
N LEU A 10 58.74 15.41 -34.55
CA LEU A 10 58.63 14.86 -33.20
C LEU A 10 57.62 15.64 -32.34
N GLU A 11 57.67 16.97 -32.39
CA GLU A 11 56.71 17.85 -31.68
C GLU A 11 55.28 17.62 -32.15
N ARG A 12 55.07 17.51 -33.47
CA ARG A 12 53.76 17.17 -34.03
C ARG A 12 53.26 15.80 -33.53
N LEU A 13 54.12 14.79 -33.54
CA LEU A 13 53.78 13.45 -33.04
C LEU A 13 53.44 13.44 -31.54
N LEU A 14 54.14 14.25 -30.75
CA LEU A 14 53.89 14.41 -29.32
C LEU A 14 52.53 15.07 -29.08
N GLN A 15 52.23 16.14 -29.81
CA GLN A 15 50.95 16.85 -29.72
C GLN A 15 49.77 15.97 -30.17
N GLU A 16 49.93 15.18 -31.24
CA GLU A 16 48.93 14.20 -31.68
C GLU A 16 48.75 13.05 -30.68
N ALA A 17 49.81 12.66 -29.96
CA ALA A 17 49.72 11.65 -28.90
C ALA A 17 49.00 12.20 -27.66
N GLU A 18 49.30 13.43 -27.26
CA GLU A 18 48.65 14.13 -26.15
C GLU A 18 47.16 14.36 -26.43
N GLN A 19 46.82 14.87 -27.61
CA GLN A 19 45.43 15.04 -28.03
C GLN A 19 44.66 13.71 -28.02
N ARG A 20 45.27 12.62 -28.51
CA ARG A 20 44.67 11.29 -28.46
C ARG A 20 44.50 10.78 -27.03
N ALA A 21 45.45 11.06 -26.13
CA ALA A 21 45.34 10.69 -24.73
C ALA A 21 44.21 11.45 -24.03
N ASP A 22 44.09 12.76 -24.28
CA ASP A 22 43.01 13.61 -23.75
C ASP A 22 41.64 13.19 -24.28
N ASP A 23 41.55 12.87 -25.58
CA ASP A 23 40.31 12.39 -26.18
C ASP A 23 39.91 11.01 -25.65
N ALA A 24 40.89 10.10 -25.46
CA ALA A 24 40.66 8.80 -24.83
C ALA A 24 40.24 8.93 -23.36
N GLU A 25 40.81 9.88 -22.62
CA GLU A 25 40.42 10.14 -21.23
C GLU A 25 39.02 10.73 -21.14
N ARG A 26 38.68 11.73 -21.99
CA ARG A 26 37.33 12.27 -22.10
C ARG A 26 36.32 11.19 -22.49
N ALA A 27 36.66 10.31 -23.43
CA ALA A 27 35.80 9.20 -23.82
C ALA A 27 35.54 8.25 -22.64
N ARG A 28 36.59 7.86 -21.90
CA ARG A 28 36.48 7.01 -20.70
C ARG A 28 35.66 7.67 -19.60
N GLN A 29 35.84 8.97 -19.35
CA GLN A 29 35.07 9.69 -18.35
C GLN A 29 33.58 9.79 -18.74
N ASN A 30 33.29 10.07 -20.01
CA ASN A 30 31.92 10.09 -20.52
C ASN A 30 31.25 8.71 -20.44
N GLU A 31 32.00 7.64 -20.72
CA GLU A 31 31.51 6.27 -20.60
C GLU A 31 31.19 5.91 -19.14
N ARG A 32 32.09 6.22 -18.20
CA ARG A 32 31.84 6.04 -16.76
C ARG A 32 30.59 6.78 -16.28
N GLN A 33 30.43 8.05 -16.66
CA GLN A 33 29.24 8.82 -16.30
C GLN A 33 27.95 8.23 -16.90
N ARG A 34 28.01 7.65 -18.10
CA ARG A 34 26.85 6.97 -18.71
C ARG A 34 26.52 5.70 -17.95
N ALA A 35 27.52 4.87 -17.65
CA ALA A 35 27.35 3.65 -16.88
C ALA A 35 26.79 3.91 -15.48
N GLU A 36 27.30 4.92 -14.78
CA GLU A 36 26.77 5.34 -13.46
C GLU A 36 25.30 5.78 -13.54
N ARG A 37 24.93 6.59 -14.54
CA ARG A 37 23.54 7.01 -14.73
C ARG A 37 22.62 5.85 -15.07
N GLU A 38 23.09 4.90 -15.86
CA GLU A 38 22.33 3.71 -16.22
C GLU A 38 22.14 2.80 -15.01
N GLN A 39 23.19 2.59 -14.21
CA GLN A 39 23.13 1.85 -12.95
C GLN A 39 22.15 2.51 -11.97
N GLN A 40 22.24 3.82 -11.75
CA GLN A 40 21.30 4.55 -10.88
C GLN A 40 19.84 4.43 -11.35
N ARG A 41 19.61 4.45 -12.67
CA ARG A 41 18.28 4.25 -13.24
C ARG A 41 17.77 2.82 -13.01
N ALA A 42 18.65 1.83 -13.18
CA ALA A 42 18.33 0.44 -12.94
C ALA A 42 17.98 0.20 -11.46
N GLU A 43 18.80 0.68 -10.53
CA GLU A 43 18.56 0.59 -9.08
C GLU A 43 17.26 1.29 -8.68
N ALA A 44 16.98 2.49 -9.22
CA ALA A 44 15.73 3.20 -8.94
C ALA A 44 14.49 2.47 -9.47
N LEU A 45 14.60 1.81 -10.63
CA LEU A 45 13.52 1.01 -11.19
C LEU A 45 13.30 -0.28 -10.39
N GLU A 46 14.39 -0.92 -9.96
CA GLU A 46 14.34 -2.08 -9.09
C GLU A 46 13.65 -1.74 -7.76
N GLU A 47 14.01 -0.62 -7.13
CA GLU A 47 13.37 -0.15 -5.90
C GLU A 47 11.86 0.08 -6.06
N GLN A 48 11.42 0.53 -7.23
CA GLN A 48 10.00 0.76 -7.52
C GLN A 48 9.22 -0.54 -7.78
N THR A 49 9.88 -1.54 -8.36
CA THR A 49 9.22 -2.73 -8.91
C THR A 49 9.39 -3.98 -8.06
N ARG A 50 10.43 -4.03 -7.21
CA ARG A 50 10.62 -5.10 -6.24
C ARG A 50 9.46 -5.11 -5.22
N PRO A 51 9.06 -6.30 -4.74
CA PRO A 51 8.11 -6.41 -3.64
C PRO A 51 8.58 -5.65 -2.39
N THR A 52 7.62 -5.18 -1.60
CA THR A 52 7.90 -4.42 -0.38
C THR A 52 7.92 -5.32 0.84
N THR A 53 8.70 -4.92 1.85
CA THR A 53 8.58 -5.43 3.23
C THR A 53 7.28 -4.94 3.86
N LEU A 54 6.87 -5.52 5.00
CA LEU A 54 5.66 -5.08 5.72
C LEU A 54 5.68 -3.57 6.01
N ASN A 55 6.82 -3.05 6.49
CA ASN A 55 6.95 -1.64 6.86
C ASN A 55 6.94 -0.72 5.62
N GLU A 56 7.69 -1.08 4.59
CA GLU A 56 7.67 -0.35 3.32
C GLU A 56 6.27 -0.37 2.70
N TYR A 57 5.55 -1.49 2.79
CA TYR A 57 4.20 -1.64 2.27
C TYR A 57 3.19 -0.73 2.98
N ILE A 58 3.18 -0.74 4.32
CA ILE A 58 2.30 0.14 5.11
C ILE A 58 2.58 1.61 4.76
N ILE A 59 3.85 2.01 4.75
CA ILE A 59 4.26 3.36 4.37
C ILE A 59 3.82 3.70 2.94
N ALA A 60 4.01 2.78 2.00
CA ALA A 60 3.62 2.96 0.60
C ALA A 60 2.10 3.06 0.43
N CYS A 61 1.30 2.27 1.15
CA CYS A 61 -0.16 2.37 1.16
C CYS A 61 -0.61 3.76 1.64
N HIS A 62 -0.05 4.25 2.74
CA HIS A 62 -0.36 5.61 3.22
C HIS A 62 0.08 6.69 2.23
N THR A 63 1.31 6.60 1.72
CA THR A 63 1.92 7.65 0.89
C THR A 63 1.30 7.72 -0.50
N PHE A 64 1.03 6.58 -1.13
CA PHE A 64 0.58 6.54 -2.52
C PHE A 64 -0.92 6.40 -2.68
N VAL A 65 -1.60 5.71 -1.76
CA VAL A 65 -3.02 5.34 -1.91
C VAL A 65 -3.90 6.20 -0.98
N PHE A 66 -3.72 6.08 0.34
CA PHE A 66 -4.58 6.74 1.32
C PHE A 66 -4.49 8.27 1.25
N SER A 67 -3.31 8.82 0.98
CA SER A 67 -3.10 10.27 0.80
C SER A 67 -3.89 10.89 -0.36
N LYS A 68 -4.46 10.05 -1.25
CA LYS A 68 -5.31 10.48 -2.38
C LYS A 68 -6.77 10.66 -2.01
N PHE A 69 -7.12 10.53 -0.73
CA PHE A 69 -8.45 10.88 -0.24
C PHE A 69 -8.78 12.33 -0.61
N SER A 70 -9.85 12.50 -1.38
CA SER A 70 -10.36 13.81 -1.77
C SER A 70 -11.87 13.73 -1.86
N ILE A 71 -12.54 14.82 -1.50
CA ILE A 71 -14.00 14.93 -1.58
C ILE A 71 -14.39 15.84 -2.74
N GLU A 72 -15.54 15.57 -3.36
CA GLU A 72 -16.16 16.50 -4.29
C GLU A 72 -16.67 17.72 -3.51
N THR A 73 -16.37 18.92 -4.01
CA THR A 73 -16.70 20.19 -3.35
C THR A 73 -17.80 20.95 -4.06
N ASP A 74 -18.08 20.66 -5.34
CA ASP A 74 -19.21 21.22 -6.06
C ASP A 74 -20.52 20.51 -5.63
N PRO A 75 -21.44 21.22 -4.95
CA PRO A 75 -22.71 20.64 -4.51
C PRO A 75 -23.60 20.14 -5.68
N LYS A 76 -23.33 20.58 -6.92
CA LYS A 76 -24.05 20.09 -8.11
C LYS A 76 -23.62 18.69 -8.52
N LEU A 77 -22.41 18.26 -8.15
CA LEU A 77 -21.81 16.98 -8.48
C LEU A 77 -21.90 15.96 -7.33
N THR A 78 -22.22 16.43 -6.12
CA THR A 78 -22.49 15.55 -4.96
C THR A 78 -23.87 14.91 -5.02
N SER A 79 -24.03 13.77 -4.35
CA SER A 79 -25.34 13.13 -4.19
C SER A 79 -26.35 14.09 -3.56
N LYS A 80 -27.48 14.32 -4.25
CA LYS A 80 -28.63 15.09 -3.72
C LYS A 80 -29.63 14.23 -2.95
N GLY A 81 -29.24 13.00 -2.61
CA GLY A 81 -30.07 12.07 -1.86
C GLY A 81 -30.43 12.63 -0.48
N SER A 82 -31.58 12.23 0.05
CA SER A 82 -31.86 12.45 1.46
C SER A 82 -30.76 11.78 2.27
N ILE A 83 -30.21 12.49 3.26
CA ILE A 83 -29.32 11.88 4.25
C ILE A 83 -30.06 10.67 4.84
N THR A 84 -29.35 9.55 4.95
CA THR A 84 -29.87 8.35 5.62
C THR A 84 -30.40 8.74 6.98
N ASN A 85 -31.68 8.50 7.23
CA ASN A 85 -32.29 8.85 8.50
C ASN A 85 -31.59 8.03 9.60
N PRO A 86 -30.90 8.66 10.57
CA PRO A 86 -30.23 7.93 11.63
C PRO A 86 -31.21 7.42 12.68
N ARG A 87 -32.51 7.78 12.59
CA ARG A 87 -33.57 7.20 13.42
C ARG A 87 -33.56 5.70 13.16
N ASP A 88 -33.32 4.94 14.23
CA ASP A 88 -33.16 3.48 14.25
C ASP A 88 -31.77 2.92 13.85
N LYS A 89 -30.78 3.77 13.51
CA LYS A 89 -29.36 3.35 13.45
C LYS A 89 -28.71 3.45 14.84
N TRP A 90 -27.88 2.45 15.17
CA TRP A 90 -27.05 2.46 16.38
C TRP A 90 -25.93 3.49 16.25
N CYS A 91 -26.22 4.74 16.59
CA CYS A 91 -25.23 5.81 16.61
C CYS A 91 -24.66 5.99 18.03
N PRO A 92 -23.34 5.94 18.23
CA PRO A 92 -22.72 6.24 19.52
C PRO A 92 -23.14 7.62 20.01
N ARG A 93 -23.78 7.70 21.18
CA ARG A 93 -24.19 9.00 21.78
C ARG A 93 -23.02 9.79 22.37
N LYS A 94 -21.89 9.12 22.61
CA LYS A 94 -20.68 9.70 23.21
C LYS A 94 -19.46 9.05 22.57
N LEU A 95 -18.55 9.87 22.05
CA LEU A 95 -17.20 9.43 21.72
C LEU A 95 -16.36 9.50 22.99
N ARG A 96 -15.60 8.44 23.28
CA ARG A 96 -14.69 8.40 24.42
C ARG A 96 -13.27 8.18 23.91
N PRO A 97 -12.25 8.77 24.56
CA PRO A 97 -10.87 8.40 24.30
C PRO A 97 -10.67 6.89 24.52
N TRP A 98 -9.80 6.29 23.70
CA TRP A 98 -9.28 4.94 23.93
C TRP A 98 -7.91 5.08 24.60
N PRO A 99 -7.85 5.10 25.95
CA PRO A 99 -6.67 5.59 26.67
C PRO A 99 -5.43 4.70 26.51
N ASP A 100 -5.61 3.40 26.37
CA ASP A 100 -4.55 2.39 26.25
C ASP A 100 -4.25 1.99 24.80
N PHE A 101 -4.83 2.68 23.81
CA PHE A 101 -4.65 2.35 22.39
C PHE A 101 -3.17 2.31 21.97
N LEU A 102 -2.37 3.31 22.37
CA LEU A 102 -0.95 3.37 22.00
C LEU A 102 -0.14 2.23 22.64
N ASP A 103 -0.47 1.85 23.87
CA ASP A 103 0.19 0.75 24.55
C ASP A 103 -0.17 -0.59 23.90
N GLN A 104 -1.46 -0.81 23.60
CA GLN A 104 -1.93 -1.98 22.88
C GLN A 104 -1.32 -2.08 21.48
N GLN A 105 -1.25 -0.95 20.75
CA GLN A 105 -0.63 -0.89 19.44
C GLN A 105 0.85 -1.27 19.53
N ARG A 106 1.60 -0.71 20.50
CA ARG A 106 3.03 -1.02 20.66
C ARG A 106 3.26 -2.49 21.00
N ILE A 107 2.45 -3.08 21.87
CA ILE A 107 2.54 -4.52 22.21
C ILE A 107 2.22 -5.38 20.99
N THR A 108 1.19 -5.02 20.23
CA THR A 108 0.77 -5.71 19.01
C THR A 108 1.88 -5.69 17.96
N PHE A 109 2.41 -4.52 17.63
CA PHE A 109 3.49 -4.40 16.65
C PHE A 109 4.81 -5.01 17.14
N GLY A 110 5.12 -4.92 18.44
CA GLY A 110 6.27 -5.60 19.03
C GLY A 110 6.19 -7.12 18.83
N THR A 111 5.06 -7.72 19.23
CA THR A 111 4.81 -9.15 19.04
C THR A 111 4.86 -9.54 17.56
N LEU A 112 4.32 -8.70 16.68
CA LEU A 112 4.35 -8.93 15.24
C LEU A 112 5.78 -8.92 14.68
N TYR A 113 6.60 -7.94 15.05
CA TYR A 113 8.00 -7.87 14.60
C TYR A 113 8.89 -8.97 15.19
N ASP A 114 8.56 -9.47 16.37
CA ASP A 114 9.26 -10.61 16.98
C ASP A 114 8.91 -11.95 16.30
N THR A 115 7.71 -12.06 15.72
CA THR A 115 7.18 -13.32 15.14
C THR A 115 7.22 -13.35 13.61
N PHE A 116 7.19 -12.20 12.94
CA PHE A 116 7.20 -12.07 11.49
C PHE A 116 8.57 -11.57 10.99
N GLN A 117 9.12 -12.22 9.96
CA GLN A 117 10.37 -11.80 9.34
C GLN A 117 10.18 -10.47 8.57
N THR A 118 10.55 -9.35 9.19
CA THR A 118 10.33 -8.00 8.65
C THR A 118 11.06 -7.72 7.34
N GLU A 119 12.13 -8.45 7.05
CA GLU A 119 12.90 -8.31 5.81
C GLU A 119 12.26 -9.04 4.62
N ASN A 120 11.21 -9.82 4.84
CA ASN A 120 10.53 -10.53 3.77
C ASN A 120 9.77 -9.57 2.86
N ARG A 121 10.17 -9.58 1.59
CA ARG A 121 9.61 -8.75 0.52
C ARG A 121 8.54 -9.52 -0.22
N VAL A 122 7.33 -9.50 0.32
CA VAL A 122 6.19 -10.30 -0.19
C VAL A 122 4.98 -9.47 -0.60
N PHE A 123 4.96 -8.18 -0.24
CA PHE A 123 3.82 -7.30 -0.49
C PHE A 123 3.96 -6.54 -1.81
N GLU A 124 2.87 -5.93 -2.28
CA GLU A 124 2.86 -5.23 -3.57
C GLU A 124 3.93 -4.14 -3.65
N ASN A 125 4.48 -3.97 -4.85
CA ASN A 125 5.54 -3.01 -5.09
C ASN A 125 5.03 -1.56 -5.12
N ARG A 126 5.98 -0.62 -4.98
CA ARG A 126 5.68 0.81 -4.91
C ARG A 126 5.08 1.35 -6.22
N ALA A 127 5.51 0.83 -7.37
CA ALA A 127 4.98 1.21 -8.68
C ALA A 127 3.49 0.87 -8.81
N PHE A 128 3.08 -0.31 -8.36
CA PHE A 128 1.68 -0.74 -8.34
C PHE A 128 0.85 0.18 -7.45
N LEU A 129 1.29 0.43 -6.21
CA LEU A 129 0.56 1.30 -5.27
C LEU A 129 0.48 2.74 -5.77
N ALA A 130 1.52 3.27 -6.42
CA ALA A 130 1.48 4.57 -7.08
C ALA A 130 0.47 4.61 -8.23
N GLY A 131 0.42 3.57 -9.05
CA GLY A 131 -0.59 3.42 -10.11
C GLY A 131 -2.02 3.33 -9.55
N LEU A 132 -2.22 2.56 -8.47
CA LEU A 132 -3.50 2.46 -7.77
C LEU A 132 -3.94 3.82 -7.23
N GLY A 133 -3.05 4.52 -6.53
CA GLY A 133 -3.28 5.88 -6.02
C GLY A 133 -3.68 6.87 -7.12
N ASN A 134 -2.99 6.83 -8.27
CA ASN A 134 -3.36 7.65 -9.42
C ASN A 134 -4.78 7.36 -9.88
N ARG A 135 -5.21 6.08 -9.96
CA ARG A 135 -6.59 5.72 -10.32
C ARG A 135 -7.62 6.23 -9.31
N ILE A 136 -7.33 6.11 -8.02
CA ILE A 136 -8.21 6.60 -6.94
C ILE A 136 -8.35 8.13 -7.03
N SER A 137 -7.25 8.85 -7.24
CA SER A 137 -7.26 10.33 -7.30
C SER A 137 -8.11 10.93 -8.42
N GLN A 138 -8.47 10.13 -9.45
CA GLN A 138 -9.35 10.59 -10.53
C GLN A 138 -10.84 10.61 -10.14
N ARG A 139 -11.20 10.12 -8.94
CA ARG A 139 -12.58 10.00 -8.48
C ARG A 139 -12.72 10.63 -7.09
N PRO A 140 -12.87 11.97 -6.99
CA PRO A 140 -13.23 12.61 -5.73
C PRO A 140 -14.50 11.99 -5.16
N ILE A 141 -14.56 11.83 -3.85
CA ILE A 141 -15.67 11.18 -3.17
C ILE A 141 -16.89 12.12 -3.20
N ALA A 142 -17.87 11.78 -4.02
CA ALA A 142 -19.11 12.55 -4.19
C ALA A 142 -20.35 11.87 -3.58
N ASP A 143 -20.25 10.56 -3.31
CA ASP A 143 -21.31 9.73 -2.76
C ASP A 143 -20.75 8.53 -1.96
N GLU A 144 -21.64 7.75 -1.35
CA GLU A 144 -21.30 6.59 -0.54
C GLU A 144 -20.59 5.49 -1.33
N LYS A 145 -20.96 5.27 -2.59
CA LYS A 145 -20.33 4.25 -3.44
C LYS A 145 -18.88 4.61 -3.76
N MET A 146 -18.59 5.89 -3.95
CA MET A 146 -17.21 6.36 -4.12
C MET A 146 -16.40 6.25 -2.83
N LEU A 147 -17.02 6.51 -1.67
CA LEU A 147 -16.37 6.28 -0.38
C LEU A 147 -16.07 4.80 -0.16
N GLU A 148 -17.04 3.93 -0.44
CA GLU A 148 -16.89 2.48 -0.36
C GLU A 148 -15.72 2.00 -1.23
N TYR A 149 -15.68 2.42 -2.50
CA TYR A 149 -14.58 2.13 -3.41
C TYR A 149 -13.23 2.60 -2.85
N PHE A 150 -13.17 3.80 -2.26
CA PHE A 150 -11.95 4.30 -1.64
C PHE A 150 -11.50 3.42 -0.47
N LEU A 151 -12.41 3.06 0.43
CA LEU A 151 -12.10 2.25 1.62
C LEU A 151 -11.66 0.84 1.25
N HIS A 152 -12.31 0.20 0.26
CA HIS A 152 -11.89 -1.09 -0.28
C HIS A 152 -10.42 -1.07 -0.71
N ASN A 153 -10.05 -0.07 -1.53
CA ASN A 153 -8.71 -0.02 -2.13
C ASN A 153 -7.63 0.51 -1.18
N SER A 154 -7.98 1.35 -0.20
CA SER A 154 -7.00 2.02 0.67
C SER A 154 -6.87 1.39 2.07
N VAL A 155 -7.84 0.58 2.47
CA VAL A 155 -7.88 -0.06 3.80
C VAL A 155 -8.13 -1.55 3.68
N GLU A 156 -9.27 -1.98 3.12
CA GLU A 156 -9.68 -3.38 3.20
C GLU A 156 -8.74 -4.33 2.46
N ASP A 157 -8.45 -4.04 1.18
CA ASP A 157 -7.56 -4.86 0.36
C ASP A 157 -6.12 -4.89 0.90
N PRO A 158 -5.49 -3.76 1.29
CA PRO A 158 -4.18 -3.78 1.94
C PRO A 158 -4.16 -4.59 3.24
N VAL A 159 -5.17 -4.45 4.09
CA VAL A 159 -5.23 -5.22 5.34
C VAL A 159 -5.45 -6.70 5.05
N ARG A 160 -6.27 -7.06 4.05
CA ARG A 160 -6.46 -8.44 3.62
C ARG A 160 -5.15 -9.06 3.11
N ALA A 161 -4.38 -8.32 2.31
CA ALA A 161 -3.07 -8.74 1.84
C ALA A 161 -2.09 -8.97 2.99
N ILE A 162 -2.05 -8.06 3.97
CA ILE A 162 -1.26 -8.23 5.20
C ILE A 162 -1.64 -9.52 5.92
N ILE A 163 -2.91 -9.69 6.27
CA ILE A 163 -3.37 -10.87 7.00
C ILE A 163 -3.12 -12.17 6.23
N GLN A 164 -3.27 -12.16 4.90
CA GLN A 164 -2.98 -13.32 4.06
C GLN A 164 -1.53 -13.78 4.15
N HIS A 165 -0.57 -12.86 4.23
CA HIS A 165 0.83 -13.22 4.43
C HIS A 165 1.13 -13.60 5.88
N LEU A 166 0.52 -12.91 6.86
CA LEU A 166 0.71 -13.21 8.27
C LEU A 166 0.19 -14.60 8.65
N LYS A 167 -0.94 -15.04 8.08
CA LYS A 167 -1.50 -16.39 8.36
C LYS A 167 -0.58 -17.52 7.90
N GLY A 168 0.30 -17.27 6.93
CA GLY A 168 1.27 -18.25 6.44
C GLY A 168 2.45 -18.49 7.39
N VAL A 169 2.58 -17.70 8.47
CA VAL A 169 3.65 -17.81 9.46
C VAL A 169 3.08 -18.40 10.75
N GLU A 170 3.53 -19.60 11.10
CA GLU A 170 2.96 -20.36 12.21
C GLU A 170 3.10 -19.64 13.57
N GLU A 171 4.23 -18.96 13.80
CA GLU A 171 4.49 -18.15 14.99
C GLU A 171 3.47 -17.02 15.14
N VAL A 172 3.18 -16.32 14.05
CA VAL A 172 2.21 -15.23 14.01
C VAL A 172 0.80 -15.78 14.19
N GLY A 173 0.49 -16.89 13.51
CA GLY A 173 -0.76 -17.62 13.67
C GLY A 173 -1.03 -18.02 15.11
N ARG A 174 -0.03 -18.52 15.84
CA ARG A 174 -0.15 -18.85 17.28
C ARG A 174 -0.30 -17.60 18.16
N ALA A 175 0.45 -16.54 17.88
CA ALA A 175 0.45 -15.33 18.69
C ALA A 175 -0.87 -14.55 18.62
N PHE A 176 -1.44 -14.41 17.42
CA PHE A 176 -2.64 -13.61 17.17
C PHE A 176 -3.90 -14.44 16.93
N GLN A 177 -3.75 -15.77 16.85
CA GLN A 177 -4.83 -16.70 16.49
C GLN A 177 -5.49 -16.27 15.17
N ILE A 178 -4.74 -16.09 14.08
CA ILE A 178 -5.33 -15.50 12.86
C ILE A 178 -6.41 -16.39 12.21
N GLY A 179 -6.37 -17.70 12.42
CA GLY A 179 -7.25 -18.65 11.72
C GLY A 179 -7.03 -18.59 10.21
N ASP A 180 -8.10 -18.70 9.42
CA ASP A 180 -8.00 -18.65 7.95
C ASP A 180 -7.88 -17.23 7.39
N GLY A 181 -7.90 -16.21 8.26
CA GLY A 181 -7.74 -14.81 7.92
C GLY A 181 -8.96 -13.97 8.32
N ILE A 182 -9.15 -12.86 7.61
CA ILE A 182 -10.25 -11.93 7.83
C ILE A 182 -11.11 -11.74 6.58
N ILE A 183 -12.40 -11.50 6.79
CA ILE A 183 -13.34 -11.12 5.75
C ILE A 183 -13.98 -9.80 6.17
N PHE A 184 -13.93 -8.81 5.27
CA PHE A 184 -14.72 -7.60 5.39
C PHE A 184 -16.07 -7.86 4.73
N GLU A 185 -17.16 -7.68 5.47
CA GLU A 185 -18.51 -7.95 4.99
C GLU A 185 -19.44 -6.79 5.35
N ASN A 186 -20.21 -6.35 4.35
CA ASN A 186 -21.17 -5.25 4.44
C ASN A 186 -22.60 -5.69 4.08
N HIS A 187 -22.81 -6.93 3.61
CA HIS A 187 -24.13 -7.38 3.14
C HIS A 187 -24.99 -7.91 4.29
N PRO A 188 -26.22 -7.40 4.48
CA PRO A 188 -27.14 -7.81 5.54
C PRO A 188 -27.42 -9.32 5.59
N HIS A 189 -27.43 -10.02 4.45
CA HIS A 189 -27.67 -11.47 4.39
C HIS A 189 -26.51 -12.30 4.93
N ALA A 190 -25.28 -11.81 4.83
CA ALA A 190 -24.09 -12.49 5.33
C ALA A 190 -23.87 -12.28 6.85
N LEU A 191 -24.52 -11.26 7.42
CA LEU A 191 -24.56 -10.98 8.87
C LEU A 191 -25.73 -11.70 9.58
N SER A 192 -26.65 -12.29 8.81
CA SER A 192 -27.92 -12.85 9.30
C SER A 192 -27.80 -14.28 9.86
N ASP A 193 -26.79 -15.05 9.47
CA ASP A 193 -26.65 -16.45 9.92
C ASP A 193 -26.17 -16.58 11.39
N VAL A 194 -25.87 -15.45 12.05
CA VAL A 194 -25.54 -15.41 13.50
C VAL A 194 -26.67 -14.81 14.34
N ALA A 195 -27.79 -14.42 13.72
CA ALA A 195 -28.96 -13.91 14.42
C ALA A 195 -30.23 -14.63 13.93
N GLU A 196 -30.48 -15.83 14.48
CA GLU A 196 -31.87 -16.23 14.67
C GLU A 196 -32.55 -15.15 15.53
N GLU A 197 -33.74 -14.70 15.10
CA GLU A 197 -34.47 -13.50 15.54
C GLU A 197 -33.99 -12.22 14.81
N VAL A 198 -34.70 -11.65 13.83
CA VAL A 198 -36.12 -11.30 13.78
C VAL A 198 -36.54 -11.20 12.31
N VAL A 199 -37.42 -12.11 11.87
CA VAL A 199 -38.22 -11.91 10.65
C VAL A 199 -39.38 -11.00 11.04
N ASN A 200 -39.21 -9.69 10.85
CA ASN A 200 -40.27 -8.72 10.59
C ASN A 200 -39.65 -7.32 10.62
N ASP A 201 -39.35 -6.79 9.43
CA ASP A 201 -39.47 -5.39 9.03
C ASP A 201 -38.43 -5.06 7.97
N LEU A 202 -38.86 -5.14 6.70
CA LEU A 202 -38.10 -4.76 5.50
C LEU A 202 -37.72 -3.26 5.44
N ASN A 203 -37.92 -2.50 6.53
CA ASN A 203 -37.73 -1.05 6.60
C ASN A 203 -36.74 -0.58 7.69
N GLN A 204 -36.09 -1.48 8.43
CA GLN A 204 -35.05 -1.05 9.37
C GLN A 204 -33.71 -0.94 8.62
N LEU A 205 -33.36 0.28 8.24
CA LEU A 205 -32.01 0.64 7.79
C LEU A 205 -31.01 0.30 8.90
N ARG A 206 -30.35 -0.86 8.77
CA ARG A 206 -29.29 -1.27 9.68
C ARG A 206 -28.05 -0.37 9.47
N PRO A 207 -27.19 -0.21 10.48
CA PRO A 207 -25.90 0.45 10.30
C PRO A 207 -25.12 -0.23 9.17
N ASP A 208 -24.28 0.53 8.47
CA ASP A 208 -23.30 -0.03 7.54
C ASP A 208 -22.24 -0.70 8.42
N GLN A 209 -22.51 -1.95 8.79
CA GLN A 209 -21.64 -2.73 9.65
C GLN A 209 -20.58 -3.36 8.76
N ILE A 210 -19.45 -2.67 8.57
CA ILE A 210 -18.22 -3.34 8.17
C ILE A 210 -17.86 -4.27 9.34
N CYS A 211 -18.31 -5.51 9.26
CA CYS A 211 -17.94 -6.54 10.22
C CYS A 211 -16.68 -7.22 9.72
N ILE A 212 -15.69 -7.34 10.61
CA ILE A 212 -14.53 -8.16 10.33
C ILE A 212 -14.83 -9.55 10.89
N TYR A 213 -14.93 -10.54 10.02
CA TYR A 213 -15.10 -11.93 10.45
C TYR A 213 -13.77 -12.67 10.42
N ARG A 214 -13.53 -13.50 11.43
CA ARG A 214 -12.57 -14.60 11.33
C ARG A 214 -13.26 -15.81 10.71
N SER A 215 -12.57 -16.45 9.76
CA SER A 215 -12.97 -17.73 9.20
C SER A 215 -12.27 -18.86 9.96
N ASP A 216 -13.06 -19.81 10.48
CA ASP A 216 -12.57 -20.99 11.21
C ASP A 216 -12.65 -22.26 10.35
N ASP A 217 -11.68 -23.17 10.54
CA ASP A 217 -11.36 -24.36 9.74
C ASP A 217 -12.31 -25.56 9.96
N THR A 218 -13.56 -25.33 10.36
CA THR A 218 -14.52 -26.42 10.60
C THR A 218 -15.42 -26.65 9.39
N LEU A 219 -15.86 -27.91 9.19
CA LEU A 219 -16.79 -28.35 8.13
C LEU A 219 -18.13 -27.59 8.10
N SER A 220 -18.39 -26.77 9.12
CA SER A 220 -19.43 -25.75 9.18
C SER A 220 -18.77 -24.37 9.07
N ILE A 221 -19.28 -23.51 8.18
CA ILE A 221 -18.85 -22.11 8.04
C ILE A 221 -19.22 -21.36 9.33
N GLN A 222 -18.36 -21.42 10.34
CA GLN A 222 -18.51 -20.67 11.58
C GLN A 222 -17.72 -19.36 11.39
N ARG A 223 -18.43 -18.24 11.40
CA ARG A 223 -17.86 -16.89 11.27
C ARG A 223 -17.90 -16.23 12.63
N THR A 224 -16.74 -15.94 13.21
CA THR A 224 -16.66 -15.20 14.48
C THR A 224 -16.49 -13.72 14.18
N MET A 225 -17.45 -12.88 14.59
CA MET A 225 -17.37 -11.42 14.45
C MET A 225 -16.26 -10.88 15.36
N VAL A 226 -15.32 -10.14 14.78
CA VAL A 226 -14.19 -9.48 15.44
C VAL A 226 -14.46 -7.98 15.40
N TYR A 227 -15.47 -7.58 16.19
CA TYR A 227 -15.95 -6.20 16.37
C TYR A 227 -16.63 -5.55 15.15
#